data_AF-A0A7D9L3D2-F1
#
_entry.id   AF-A0A7D9L3D2-F1
#
_cell.length_a   1.000
_cell.length_b   1.000
_cell.length_c   1.000
_cell.angle_alpha   90.00
_cell.angle_beta   90.00
_cell.angle_gamma   90.00
#
_symmetry.space_group_name_H-M   'P 1'
#
loop_
_entity.id
_entity.type
_entity.pdbx_description
1 polymer ?
#
loop_
_entity_poly.entity_id
_entity_poly.type
_entity_poly.pdbx_seq_one_letter_code
_entity_poly.pdbx_strand_id
1 'polypeptide(L)'
;MNYFVCKYSLILADMLKLFVIYVTVLFLSYSGSNETANNALYLNDSLGNVGKSIKRECASFLKLFANATQHFNWCIVKHAKPLRMCEKCTAQYSTLLKRNPVNFNSSVCVDDLVKSERFQVVMKVYDFQTGLWESAHCG
;
A
#
# COMPACT_ATOMS: atom_id res chain seq x y z
N MET A 1 57.81 1.00 19.85
CA MET A 1 56.72 0.06 19.50
C MET A 1 55.35 0.43 20.10
N ASN A 2 55.03 1.71 20.38
CA ASN A 2 53.77 2.08 21.06
C ASN A 2 52.77 2.90 20.23
N TYR A 3 53.07 3.24 18.96
CA TYR A 3 52.19 4.08 18.13
C TYR A 3 51.14 3.30 17.32
N PHE A 4 51.35 2.00 17.06
CA PHE A 4 50.43 1.21 16.24
C PHE A 4 49.17 0.76 16.99
N VAL A 5 49.28 0.47 18.29
CA VAL A 5 48.14 0.01 19.11
C VAL A 5 47.09 1.13 19.31
N CYS A 6 47.54 2.39 19.39
CA CYS A 6 46.65 3.53 19.62
C CYS A 6 45.79 3.88 18.38
N LYS A 7 46.34 3.70 17.16
CA LYS A 7 45.63 4.00 15.90
C LYS A 7 44.53 2.97 15.59
N TYR A 8 44.77 1.70 15.91
CA TYR A 8 43.75 0.65 15.78
C TYR A 8 42.59 0.85 16.76
N SER A 9 42.87 1.31 17.99
CA SER A 9 41.84 1.58 18.99
C SER A 9 40.93 2.76 18.59
N LEU A 10 41.46 3.77 17.89
CA LEU A 10 40.67 4.88 17.34
C LEU A 10 39.79 4.46 16.17
N ILE A 11 40.32 3.65 15.25
CA ILE A 11 39.57 3.16 14.07
C ILE A 11 38.42 2.23 14.52
N LEU A 12 38.65 1.36 15.51
CA LEU A 12 37.60 0.52 16.08
C LEU A 12 36.50 1.34 16.77
N ALA A 13 36.85 2.43 17.46
CA ALA A 13 35.87 3.29 18.11
C ALA A 13 34.96 4.02 17.09
N ASP A 14 35.49 4.45 15.95
CA ASP A 14 34.69 5.11 14.91
C ASP A 14 33.84 4.11 14.11
N MET A 15 34.35 2.90 13.85
CA MET A 15 33.54 1.84 13.23
C MET A 15 32.37 1.41 14.13
N LEU A 16 32.58 1.38 15.45
CA LEU A 16 31.52 1.10 16.40
C LEU A 16 30.46 2.21 16.43
N LYS A 17 30.85 3.48 16.33
CA LYS A 17 29.91 4.61 16.21
C LYS A 17 29.07 4.51 14.94
N LEU A 18 29.68 4.19 13.81
CA LEU A 18 28.97 4.00 12.54
C LEU A 18 27.98 2.83 12.61
N PHE A 19 28.38 1.73 13.25
CA PHE A 19 27.49 0.60 13.47
C PHE A 19 26.31 0.95 14.38
N VAL A 20 26.55 1.67 15.48
CA VAL A 20 25.48 2.15 16.38
C VAL A 20 24.53 3.10 15.64
N ILE A 21 25.04 4.03 14.83
CA ILE A 21 24.20 4.92 14.00
C ILE A 21 23.37 4.12 12.99
N TYR A 22 23.97 3.14 12.31
CA TYR A 22 23.25 2.30 11.36
C TYR A 22 22.13 1.50 12.04
N VAL A 23 22.42 0.91 13.20
CA VAL A 23 21.46 0.14 13.98
C VAL A 23 20.34 1.04 14.52
N THR A 24 20.62 2.26 15.00
CA THR A 24 19.57 3.19 15.46
C THR A 24 18.70 3.68 14.31
N VAL A 25 19.26 3.92 13.12
CA VAL A 25 18.47 4.25 11.91
C VAL A 25 17.58 3.08 11.49
N LEU A 26 18.08 1.85 11.56
CA LEU A 26 17.27 0.64 11.33
C LEU A 26 16.16 0.47 12.37
N PHE A 27 16.43 0.73 13.65
CA PHE A 27 15.40 0.68 14.69
C PHE A 27 14.35 1.77 14.52
N LEU A 28 14.73 3.01 14.18
CA LEU A 28 13.78 4.10 13.93
C LEU A 28 12.91 3.85 12.69
N SER A 29 13.46 3.21 11.66
CA SER A 29 12.68 2.79 10.50
C SER A 29 11.77 1.59 10.80
N TYR A 30 12.17 0.69 11.72
CA TYR A 30 11.36 -0.45 12.14
C TYR A 30 10.20 -0.07 13.09
N SER A 31 10.40 0.91 13.98
CA SER A 31 9.36 1.36 14.93
C SER A 31 8.21 2.15 14.30
N GLY A 32 8.21 2.34 12.97
CA GLY A 32 7.12 2.96 12.20
C GLY A 32 5.91 2.07 11.93
N SER A 33 5.47 1.23 12.88
CA SER A 33 4.21 0.48 12.77
C SER A 33 3.42 0.45 14.09
N ASN A 34 3.14 1.62 14.64
CA ASN A 34 2.00 1.79 15.55
C ASN A 34 0.88 2.50 14.78
N GLU A 35 0.08 1.71 14.06
CA GLU A 35 -1.23 2.17 13.58
C GLU A 35 -2.16 2.35 14.80
N THR A 36 -2.03 3.50 15.44
CA THR A 36 -3.21 4.07 16.10
C THR A 36 -4.18 4.43 14.99
N ALA A 37 -5.38 3.85 15.05
CA ALA A 37 -6.50 4.18 14.20
C ALA A 37 -6.88 5.66 14.40
N ASN A 38 -6.15 6.56 13.75
CA ASN A 38 -6.51 7.95 13.58
C ASN A 38 -6.83 8.14 12.10
N ASN A 39 -8.13 8.28 11.84
CA ASN A 39 -8.70 8.51 10.54
C ASN A 39 -8.18 9.80 9.91
N ALA A 40 -7.11 9.70 9.15
CA ALA A 40 -6.82 10.60 8.05
C ALA A 40 -6.04 9.80 7.01
N LEU A 41 -6.78 9.12 6.13
CA LEU A 41 -6.27 8.82 4.79
C LEU A 41 -5.75 10.16 4.27
N TYR A 42 -4.44 10.29 4.03
CA TYR A 42 -3.80 11.53 3.61
C TYR A 42 -4.50 12.10 2.35
N LEU A 43 -5.46 12.99 2.58
CA LEU A 43 -5.97 14.00 1.66
C LEU A 43 -5.65 15.38 2.25
N ASN A 44 -4.42 15.53 2.76
CA ASN A 44 -3.79 16.81 3.07
C ASN A 44 -2.45 16.90 2.33
N ASP A 45 -2.40 16.38 1.10
CA ASP A 45 -1.40 16.86 0.17
C ASP A 45 -1.90 18.21 -0.33
N SER A 46 -1.24 19.25 0.15
CA SER A 46 -1.16 20.60 -0.41
C SER A 46 -2.06 20.82 -1.63
N LEU A 47 -3.28 21.32 -1.42
CA LEU A 47 -4.08 21.93 -2.49
C LEU A 47 -3.50 23.30 -2.89
N GLY A 48 -2.19 23.32 -3.11
CA GLY A 48 -1.40 24.41 -3.66
C GLY A 48 -0.60 23.83 -4.82
N ASN A 49 -1.25 23.72 -5.98
CA ASN A 49 -0.69 23.39 -7.30
C ASN A 49 -0.33 21.93 -7.62
N VAL A 50 -1.30 21.02 -7.57
CA VAL A 50 -1.34 19.86 -8.49
C VAL A 50 -2.78 19.64 -8.98
N GLY A 51 -2.92 19.48 -10.30
CA GLY A 51 -4.05 18.93 -11.08
C GLY A 51 -5.46 18.88 -10.46
N LYS A 52 -6.42 19.52 -11.17
CA LYS A 52 -7.88 19.25 -11.22
C LYS A 52 -8.49 18.58 -9.96
N SER A 53 -9.19 19.38 -9.15
CA SER A 53 -9.92 18.92 -7.95
C SER A 53 -10.83 17.71 -8.25
N ILE A 54 -10.53 16.56 -7.63
CA ILE A 54 -11.35 15.35 -7.69
C ILE A 54 -12.65 15.62 -6.93
N LYS A 55 -13.80 15.30 -7.56
CA LYS A 55 -15.11 15.46 -6.90
C LYS A 55 -15.19 14.61 -5.62
N ARG A 56 -15.82 15.13 -4.58
CA ARG A 56 -15.95 14.45 -3.26
C ARG A 56 -16.47 13.01 -3.36
N GLU A 57 -17.42 12.76 -4.26
CA GLU A 57 -17.99 11.43 -4.50
C GLU A 57 -16.95 10.44 -5.06
N CYS A 58 -16.06 10.92 -5.93
CA CYS A 58 -14.97 10.14 -6.51
C CYS A 58 -13.88 9.84 -5.47
N ALA A 59 -13.57 10.82 -4.60
CA ALA A 59 -12.64 10.61 -3.49
C ALA A 59 -13.15 9.57 -2.49
N SER A 60 -14.46 9.58 -2.21
CA SER A 60 -15.10 8.57 -1.35
C SER A 60 -15.04 7.17 -1.99
N PHE A 61 -15.31 7.07 -3.29
CA PHE A 61 -15.14 5.81 -4.04
C PHE A 61 -13.71 5.29 -3.95
N LEU A 62 -12.71 6.14 -4.23
CA LEU A 62 -11.30 5.76 -4.17
C LEU A 62 -10.93 5.21 -2.79
N LYS A 63 -11.40 5.87 -1.72
CA LYS A 63 -11.16 5.41 -0.34
C LYS A 63 -11.77 4.03 -0.09
N LEU A 64 -13.02 3.80 -0.53
CA LEU A 64 -13.69 2.51 -0.36
C LEU A 64 -13.05 1.41 -1.21
N PHE A 65 -12.64 1.74 -2.44
CA PHE A 65 -11.93 0.84 -3.34
C PHE A 65 -10.56 0.44 -2.78
N ALA A 66 -9.78 1.42 -2.31
CA ALA A 66 -8.49 1.19 -1.68
C ALA A 66 -8.62 0.28 -0.45
N ASN A 67 -9.62 0.52 0.40
CA ASN A 67 -9.86 -0.32 1.57
C ASN A 67 -10.24 -1.76 1.20
N ALA A 68 -11.13 -1.94 0.20
CA ALA A 68 -11.50 -3.27 -0.28
C ALA A 68 -10.29 -4.01 -0.88
N THR A 69 -9.49 -3.31 -1.68
CA THR A 69 -8.24 -3.79 -2.28
C THR A 69 -7.27 -4.27 -1.20
N GLN A 70 -7.03 -3.46 -0.17
CA GLN A 70 -6.13 -3.77 0.94
C GLN A 70 -6.58 -5.02 1.69
N HIS A 71 -7.87 -5.10 2.05
CA HIS A 71 -8.41 -6.26 2.75
C HIS A 71 -8.32 -7.55 1.93
N PHE A 72 -8.59 -7.48 0.63
CA PHE A 72 -8.43 -8.61 -0.27
C PHE A 72 -6.97 -9.04 -0.38
N ASN A 73 -6.05 -8.09 -0.64
CA ASN A 73 -4.61 -8.34 -0.72
C ASN A 73 -4.05 -8.98 0.56
N TRP A 74 -4.44 -8.45 1.71
CA TRP A 74 -4.06 -9.03 3.00
C TRP A 74 -4.53 -10.48 3.12
N CYS A 75 -5.78 -10.77 2.74
CA CYS A 75 -6.33 -12.11 2.83
C CYS A 75 -5.61 -13.10 1.91
N ILE A 76 -5.40 -12.74 0.63
CA ILE A 76 -4.72 -13.63 -0.33
C ILE A 76 -3.29 -13.92 0.09
N VAL A 77 -2.55 -12.93 0.61
CA VAL A 77 -1.16 -13.11 1.06
C VAL A 77 -1.13 -13.99 2.30
N LYS A 78 -2.01 -13.73 3.27
CA LYS A 78 -2.13 -14.54 4.51
C LYS A 78 -2.45 -16.00 4.21
N HIS A 79 -3.19 -16.27 3.14
CA HIS A 79 -3.62 -17.61 2.72
C HIS A 79 -2.94 -18.10 1.45
N ALA A 80 -1.76 -17.55 1.12
CA ALA A 80 -0.98 -17.97 -0.05
C ALA A 80 -0.32 -19.35 0.15
N LYS A 81 -0.04 -19.74 1.41
CA LYS A 81 0.59 -21.03 1.71
C LYS A 81 0.04 -21.66 3.01
N PRO A 82 -0.54 -22.87 2.95
CA PRO A 82 -1.03 -23.54 1.73
C PRO A 82 -2.10 -22.66 1.03
N LEU A 83 -2.24 -22.78 -0.28
CA LEU A 83 -3.16 -21.95 -1.08
C LEU A 83 -4.61 -22.19 -0.62
N ARG A 84 -5.18 -21.25 0.15
CA ARG A 84 -6.53 -21.33 0.74
C ARG A 84 -7.37 -20.07 0.52
N MET A 85 -6.99 -19.25 -0.45
CA MET A 85 -7.68 -17.97 -0.66
C MET A 85 -9.13 -18.12 -1.15
N CYS A 86 -9.46 -19.16 -1.94
CA CYS A 86 -10.85 -19.39 -2.40
C CYS A 86 -11.81 -19.61 -1.23
N GLU A 87 -11.36 -20.35 -0.21
CA GLU A 87 -12.17 -20.68 0.98
C GLU A 87 -12.21 -19.55 2.01
N LYS A 88 -11.11 -18.81 2.16
CA LYS A 88 -10.93 -17.85 3.26
C LYS A 88 -11.19 -16.39 2.85
N CYS A 89 -11.12 -16.07 1.56
CA CYS A 89 -11.15 -14.69 1.08
C CYS A 89 -12.40 -14.32 0.27
N THR A 90 -13.41 -15.20 0.21
CA THR A 90 -14.64 -14.99 -0.56
C THR A 90 -15.38 -13.71 -0.15
N ALA A 91 -15.40 -13.38 1.15
CA ALA A 91 -16.06 -12.17 1.65
C ALA A 91 -15.35 -10.89 1.19
N GLN A 92 -14.01 -10.88 1.25
CA GLN A 92 -13.17 -9.78 0.81
C GLN A 92 -13.27 -9.61 -0.70
N TYR A 93 -13.27 -10.73 -1.45
CA TYR A 93 -13.47 -10.72 -2.89
C TYR A 93 -14.85 -10.19 -3.28
N SER A 94 -15.93 -10.64 -2.63
CA SER A 94 -17.28 -10.11 -2.84
C SER A 94 -17.36 -8.61 -2.57
N THR A 95 -16.66 -8.14 -1.52
CA THR A 95 -16.58 -6.70 -1.20
C THR A 95 -15.86 -5.92 -2.30
N LEU A 96 -14.77 -6.45 -2.85
CA LEU A 96 -14.06 -5.88 -3.99
C LEU A 96 -14.96 -5.81 -5.24
N LEU A 97 -15.70 -6.88 -5.55
CA LEU A 97 -16.62 -6.91 -6.70
C LEU A 97 -17.71 -5.82 -6.62
N LYS A 98 -18.23 -5.55 -5.42
CA LYS A 98 -19.19 -4.45 -5.17
C LYS A 98 -18.59 -3.05 -5.36
N ARG A 99 -17.27 -2.95 -5.56
CA ARG A 99 -16.53 -1.72 -5.84
C ARG A 99 -15.96 -1.72 -7.26
N ASN A 100 -16.64 -2.39 -8.19
CA ASN A 100 -16.26 -2.38 -9.60
C ASN A 100 -16.21 -0.92 -10.12
N PRO A 101 -15.04 -0.44 -10.60
CA PRO A 101 -14.87 0.91 -11.10
C PRO A 101 -15.72 1.25 -12.34
N VAL A 102 -16.17 0.25 -13.10
CA VAL A 102 -17.05 0.43 -14.28
C VAL A 102 -18.52 0.63 -13.86
N ASN A 103 -18.95 -0.06 -12.81
CA ASN A 103 -20.34 -0.03 -12.34
C ASN A 103 -20.61 1.08 -11.31
N PHE A 104 -19.60 1.88 -10.97
CA PHE A 104 -19.81 2.98 -10.04
C PHE A 104 -20.68 4.04 -10.72
N ASN A 105 -21.91 4.17 -10.22
CA ASN A 105 -23.07 4.91 -10.79
C ASN A 105 -22.88 6.41 -11.08
N SER A 106 -21.68 6.95 -10.92
CA SER A 106 -21.35 8.27 -11.45
C SER A 106 -20.47 8.08 -12.68
N SER A 107 -21.10 8.12 -13.87
CA SER A 107 -20.40 8.31 -15.16
C SER A 107 -19.30 9.38 -15.08
N VAL A 108 -19.56 10.38 -14.23
CA VAL A 108 -18.66 11.46 -13.83
C VAL A 108 -17.33 10.99 -13.22
N CYS A 109 -17.32 10.01 -12.32
CA CYS A 109 -16.07 9.55 -11.69
C CYS A 109 -15.32 8.55 -12.57
N VAL A 110 -16.02 7.81 -13.43
CA VAL A 110 -15.36 6.95 -14.43
C VAL A 110 -14.55 7.82 -15.39
N ASP A 111 -15.12 8.91 -15.88
CA ASP A 111 -14.38 9.80 -16.78
C ASP A 111 -13.21 10.50 -16.07
N ASP A 112 -13.38 10.96 -14.82
CA ASP A 112 -12.33 11.65 -14.07
C ASP A 112 -11.24 10.71 -13.49
N LEU A 113 -11.55 9.46 -13.13
CA LEU A 113 -10.59 8.52 -12.50
C LEU A 113 -10.10 7.40 -13.41
N VAL A 114 -10.97 6.92 -14.29
CA VAL A 114 -10.69 5.78 -15.17
C VAL A 114 -10.24 6.24 -16.54
N LYS A 115 -10.80 7.32 -17.09
CA LYS A 115 -10.43 7.80 -18.44
C LYS A 115 -9.48 8.99 -18.48
N SER A 116 -9.39 9.80 -17.42
CA SER A 116 -8.56 11.02 -17.46
C SER A 116 -7.06 10.75 -17.40
N GLU A 117 -6.66 9.60 -16.85
CA GLU A 117 -5.25 9.24 -16.63
C GLU A 117 -4.80 8.12 -17.58
N ARG A 118 -3.65 8.32 -18.25
CA ARG A 118 -3.11 7.37 -19.25
C ARG A 118 -2.95 5.94 -18.74
N PHE A 119 -2.70 5.76 -17.44
CA PHE A 119 -2.39 4.46 -16.85
C PHE A 119 -3.62 3.73 -16.28
N GLN A 120 -4.73 4.44 -16.04
CA GLN A 120 -5.98 3.88 -15.49
C GLN A 120 -5.75 2.95 -14.27
N VAL A 121 -4.98 3.43 -13.28
CA VAL A 121 -4.49 2.61 -12.14
C VAL A 121 -5.63 1.83 -11.47
N VAL A 122 -6.77 2.48 -11.21
CA VAL A 122 -7.91 1.86 -10.53
C VAL A 122 -8.43 0.64 -11.30
N MET A 123 -8.56 0.76 -12.62
CA MET A 123 -8.95 -0.37 -13.48
C MET A 123 -7.90 -1.47 -13.43
N LYS A 124 -6.63 -1.13 -13.60
CA LYS A 124 -5.53 -2.11 -13.60
C LYS A 124 -5.44 -2.90 -12.30
N VAL A 125 -5.65 -2.24 -11.17
CA VAL A 125 -5.68 -2.90 -9.85
C VAL A 125 -6.87 -3.84 -9.75
N TYR A 126 -8.06 -3.38 -10.17
CA TYR A 126 -9.26 -4.23 -10.15
C TYR A 126 -9.08 -5.47 -11.04
N ASP A 127 -8.64 -5.29 -12.28
CA ASP A 127 -8.40 -6.37 -13.25
C ASP A 127 -7.36 -7.36 -12.76
N PHE A 128 -6.28 -6.88 -12.12
CA PHE A 128 -5.28 -7.75 -11.52
C PHE A 128 -5.88 -8.63 -10.42
N GLN A 129 -6.70 -8.05 -9.54
CA GLN A 129 -7.28 -8.77 -8.41
C GLN A 129 -8.35 -9.77 -8.84
N THR A 130 -9.23 -9.41 -9.79
CA THR A 130 -10.21 -10.34 -10.35
C THR A 130 -9.53 -11.42 -11.19
N GLY A 131 -8.53 -11.06 -12.00
CA GLY A 131 -7.75 -12.02 -12.77
C GLY A 131 -6.99 -13.01 -11.90
N LEU A 132 -6.48 -12.58 -10.73
CA LEU A 132 -5.85 -13.48 -9.76
C LEU A 132 -6.84 -14.48 -9.17
N TRP A 133 -8.06 -14.04 -8.85
CA TRP A 133 -9.12 -14.91 -8.33
C TRP A 133 -9.55 -15.95 -9.38
N GLU A 134 -9.76 -15.51 -10.62
CA GLU A 134 -10.11 -16.38 -11.75
C GLU A 134 -8.99 -17.37 -12.07
N SER A 135 -7.73 -16.93 -12.08
CA SER A 135 -6.56 -17.80 -12.34
C SER A 135 -6.40 -18.91 -11.31
N ALA A 136 -6.90 -18.69 -10.09
CA ALA A 136 -6.92 -19.71 -9.04
C ALA A 136 -8.13 -20.64 -9.11
N HIS A 137 -9.01 -20.46 -10.11
CA HIS A 137 -10.20 -21.28 -10.32
C HIS A 137 -11.14 -21.27 -9.11
N CYS A 138 -11.19 -20.15 -8.39
CA CYS A 138 -12.16 -19.94 -7.32
C CYS A 138 -13.55 -19.67 -7.94
N GLY A 139 -14.30 -20.73 -8.20
CA GLY A 139 -15.66 -20.68 -8.75
C GLY A 139 -16.72 -20.16 -7.79
#